data_AF-A0A0F9NDC2-F1
#
_entry.id   AF-A0A0F9NDC2-F1
#
_cell.length_a   1.000
_cell.length_b   1.000
_cell.length_c   1.000
_cell.angle_alpha   90.00
_cell.angle_beta   90.00
_cell.angle_gamma   90.00
#
_symmetry.space_group_name_H-M   'P 1'
#
loop_
_entity.id
_entity.type
_entity.pdbx_description
1 polymer ?
#
loop_
_entity_poly.entity_id
_entity_poly.type
_entity_poly.pdbx_seq_one_letter_code
_entity_poly.pdbx_strand_id
1 'polypeptide(L)'
;MTTETVKPTAEIAAFDDYLRYGTDDERPKGVSSRRSYCWTVDRFLRFLDGREPAPDLAKEFIRYLEEQGNSPTSINRHIWALKSYFRFRIEGKGL
;
A
#
# COMPACT_ATOMS: atom_id res chain seq x y z
N MET A 1 25.49 0.47 -5.79
CA MET A 1 24.25 -0.31 -5.61
C MET A 1 23.16 0.42 -6.37
N THR A 2 22.74 -0.11 -7.50
CA THR A 2 21.69 0.47 -8.35
C THR A 2 20.34 0.21 -7.69
N THR A 3 19.67 1.25 -7.21
CA THR A 3 18.26 1.19 -6.83
C THR A 3 17.46 0.94 -8.11
N GLU A 4 17.17 -0.33 -8.39
CA GLU A 4 16.21 -0.70 -9.42
C GLU A 4 14.90 0.02 -9.12
N THR A 5 14.51 0.91 -10.04
CA THR A 5 13.24 1.61 -9.98
C THR A 5 12.15 0.56 -10.22
N VAL A 6 11.67 -0.06 -9.15
CA VAL A 6 10.55 -1.01 -9.23
C VAL A 6 9.39 -0.25 -9.87
N LYS A 7 8.99 -0.67 -11.07
CA LYS A 7 7.84 -0.06 -11.75
C LYS A 7 6.63 -0.25 -10.84
N PRO A 8 5.84 0.80 -10.53
CA PRO A 8 4.69 0.70 -9.64
C PRO A 8 3.77 -0.49 -9.95
N THR A 9 3.64 -0.83 -11.24
CA THR A 9 2.84 -1.96 -11.71
C THR A 9 3.32 -3.33 -11.22
N ALA A 10 4.63 -3.58 -11.14
CA ALA A 10 5.17 -4.86 -10.68
C ALA A 10 5.03 -5.02 -9.16
N GLU A 11 5.27 -3.94 -8.41
CA GLU A 11 5.09 -3.92 -6.96
C GLU A 11 3.63 -4.12 -6.56
N ILE A 12 2.69 -3.48 -7.28
CA ILE A 12 1.26 -3.67 -7.05
C ILE A 12 0.82 -5.10 -7.36
N ALA A 13 1.38 -5.75 -8.39
CA ALA A 13 1.07 -7.14 -8.69
C ALA A 13 1.55 -8.08 -7.58
N ALA A 14 2.79 -7.90 -7.10
CA ALA A 14 3.32 -8.68 -5.98
C ALA A 14 2.50 -8.45 -4.69
N PHE A 15 2.05 -7.21 -4.45
CA PHE A 15 1.16 -6.91 -3.34
C PHE A 15 -0.23 -7.55 -3.50
N ASP A 16 -0.81 -7.60 -4.71
CA ASP A 16 -2.09 -8.29 -4.96
C ASP A 16 -2.00 -9.79 -4.66
N ASP A 17 -0.87 -10.41 -5.01
CA ASP A 17 -0.59 -11.82 -4.69
C ASP A 17 -0.41 -12.04 -3.19
N TYR A 18 0.35 -11.18 -2.51
CA TYR A 18 0.46 -11.18 -1.04
C TYR A 18 -0.93 -11.14 -0.39
N LEU A 19 -1.81 -10.23 -0.84
CA LEU A 19 -3.17 -10.14 -0.31
C LEU A 19 -4.04 -11.34 -0.69
N ARG A 20 -3.77 -12.00 -1.82
CA ARG A 20 -4.51 -13.16 -2.32
C ARG A 20 -4.25 -14.40 -1.49
N TYR A 21 -2.99 -14.65 -1.18
CA TYR A 21 -2.55 -15.87 -0.50
C TYR A 21 -2.44 -15.68 1.01
N GLY A 22 -2.30 -14.44 1.47
CA GLY A 22 -2.08 -14.13 2.87
C GLY A 22 -0.73 -14.66 3.38
N THR A 23 -0.49 -14.43 4.66
CA THR A 23 0.64 -14.91 5.44
C THR A 23 0.16 -15.37 6.81
N ASP A 24 1.06 -15.85 7.67
CA ASP A 24 0.71 -16.25 9.04
C ASP A 24 0.13 -15.07 9.84
N ASP A 25 0.59 -13.85 9.57
CA ASP A 25 0.18 -12.61 10.24
C ASP A 25 -0.94 -11.83 9.52
N GLU A 26 -1.30 -12.25 8.29
CA GLU A 26 -2.33 -11.60 7.50
C GLU A 26 -3.18 -12.59 6.68
N ARG A 27 -4.45 -12.73 7.05
CA ARG A 27 -5.38 -13.59 6.33
C ARG A 27 -5.58 -13.13 4.86
N PRO A 28 -5.82 -14.08 3.94
CA PRO A 28 -6.24 -13.80 2.58
C PRO A 28 -7.41 -12.80 2.51
N LYS A 29 -7.35 -11.88 1.55
CA LYS A 29 -8.42 -10.91 1.30
C LYS A 29 -9.24 -11.27 0.06
N GLY A 30 -10.54 -11.02 0.14
CA GLY A 30 -11.45 -11.17 -1.00
C GLY A 30 -11.15 -10.19 -2.14
N VAL A 31 -11.60 -10.52 -3.34
CA VAL A 31 -11.31 -9.78 -4.59
C VAL A 31 -11.61 -8.28 -4.49
N SER A 32 -12.72 -7.89 -3.86
CA SER A 32 -13.09 -6.47 -3.69
C SER A 32 -12.11 -5.71 -2.79
N SER A 33 -11.73 -6.29 -1.66
CA SER A 33 -10.74 -5.73 -0.74
C SER A 33 -9.38 -5.60 -1.41
N ARG A 34 -8.93 -6.63 -2.14
CA ARG A 34 -7.66 -6.60 -2.87
C ARG A 34 -7.59 -5.46 -3.87
N ARG A 35 -8.62 -5.32 -4.72
CA ARG A 35 -8.73 -4.20 -5.67
C ARG A 35 -8.68 -2.84 -4.97
N SER A 36 -9.40 -2.69 -3.88
CA SER A 36 -9.41 -1.43 -3.13
C SER A 36 -8.07 -1.11 -2.47
N TYR A 37 -7.33 -2.13 -2.02
CA TYR A 37 -6.02 -1.96 -1.38
C TYR A 37 -4.97 -1.63 -2.42
N CYS A 38 -4.93 -2.37 -3.54
CA CYS A 38 -4.04 -2.09 -4.67
C CYS A 38 -4.28 -0.68 -5.22
N TRP A 39 -5.53 -0.24 -5.33
CA TRP A 39 -5.85 1.13 -5.75
C TRP A 39 -5.32 2.19 -4.77
N THR A 40 -5.38 1.92 -3.47
CA THR A 40 -4.80 2.82 -2.46
C THR A 40 -3.29 2.91 -2.62
N VAL A 41 -2.61 1.77 -2.77
CA VAL A 41 -1.16 1.70 -2.92
C VAL A 41 -0.71 2.39 -4.22
N ASP A 42 -1.41 2.19 -5.34
CA ASP A 42 -1.12 2.91 -6.59
C ASP A 42 -1.17 4.44 -6.40
N ARG A 43 -2.21 4.95 -5.73
CA ARG A 43 -2.31 6.39 -5.42
C ARG A 43 -1.19 6.86 -4.50
N PHE A 44 -0.83 6.05 -3.50
CA PHE A 44 0.27 6.37 -2.59
C PHE A 44 1.61 6.44 -3.34
N LEU A 45 1.93 5.43 -4.15
CA LEU A 45 3.17 5.40 -4.95
C LEU A 45 3.26 6.58 -5.92
N ARG A 46 2.13 7.01 -6.51
CA ARG A 46 2.08 8.24 -7.31
C ARG A 46 2.30 9.50 -6.48
N PHE A 47 1.73 9.58 -5.28
CA PHE A 47 1.96 10.69 -4.35
C PHE A 47 3.43 10.80 -3.91
N LEU A 48 4.13 9.65 -3.83
CA LEU A 48 5.55 9.63 -3.49
C LEU A 48 6.44 10.23 -4.58
N ASP A 49 6.02 10.17 -5.85
CA ASP A 49 6.77 10.71 -6.99
C ASP A 49 8.24 10.26 -7.00
N GLY A 50 8.46 8.94 -6.83
CA GLY A 50 9.79 8.34 -6.79
C GLY A 50 10.49 8.35 -5.42
N ARG A 51 9.90 8.99 -4.39
CA ARG A 51 10.37 8.85 -3.00
C ARG A 51 10.15 7.42 -2.49
N GLU A 52 11.05 6.94 -1.64
CA GLU A 52 10.94 5.62 -1.02
C GLU A 52 9.75 5.57 -0.05
N PRO A 53 8.86 4.56 -0.13
CA PRO A 53 7.78 4.37 0.83
C PRO A 53 8.25 4.34 2.28
N ALA A 54 7.72 5.26 3.10
CA ALA A 54 8.04 5.38 4.52
C ALA A 54 6.77 5.68 5.36
N PRO A 55 6.72 5.28 6.65
CA PRO A 55 5.55 5.50 7.51
C PRO A 55 5.14 6.97 7.63
N ASP A 56 6.09 7.91 7.66
CA ASP A 56 5.76 9.33 7.76
C ASP A 56 5.15 9.88 6.46
N LEU A 57 5.64 9.44 5.31
CA LEU A 57 5.04 9.77 4.01
C LEU A 57 3.63 9.19 3.86
N ALA A 58 3.36 8.04 4.48
CA ALA A 58 2.01 7.48 4.55
C ALA A 58 1.08 8.34 5.42
N LYS A 59 1.56 8.90 6.54
CA LYS A 59 0.78 9.86 7.35
C LYS A 59 0.51 11.14 6.55
N GLU A 60 1.50 11.67 5.84
CA GLU A 60 1.32 12.82 4.93
C GLU A 60 0.28 12.52 3.85
N PHE A 61 0.32 11.34 3.26
CA PHE A 61 -0.67 10.92 2.26
C PHE A 61 -2.08 10.81 2.85
N ILE A 62 -2.23 10.26 4.05
CA ILE A 62 -3.53 10.20 4.73
C ILE A 62 -4.07 11.61 4.98
N ARG A 63 -3.25 12.52 5.50
CA ARG A 63 -3.62 13.92 5.70
C ARG A 63 -4.04 14.59 4.38
N TYR A 64 -3.28 14.35 3.31
CA TYR A 64 -3.66 14.82 1.98
C TYR A 64 -5.04 14.30 1.55
N LEU A 65 -5.36 13.02 1.79
CA LEU A 65 -6.68 12.48 1.47
C LEU A 65 -7.81 13.09 2.32
N GLU A 66 -7.55 13.39 3.59
CA GLU A 66 -8.48 14.10 4.48
C GLU A 66 -8.76 15.51 3.98
N GLU A 67 -7.72 16.25 3.59
CA GLU A 67 -7.82 17.60 3.00
C GLU A 67 -8.58 17.61 1.67
N GLN A 68 -8.59 16.49 0.92
CA GLN A 68 -9.40 16.29 -0.28
C GLN A 68 -10.87 15.90 0.02
N GLY A 69 -11.28 15.88 1.29
CA GLY A 69 -12.68 15.63 1.69
C GLY A 69 -13.10 14.15 1.70
N ASN A 70 -12.14 13.22 1.82
CA ASN A 70 -12.49 11.80 1.96
C ASN A 70 -13.21 11.53 3.29
N SER A 71 -14.24 10.69 3.26
CA SER A 71 -14.97 10.32 4.47
C SER A 71 -14.09 9.51 5.44
N PRO A 72 -14.38 9.54 6.76
CA PRO A 72 -13.64 8.76 7.75
C PRO A 72 -13.58 7.26 7.43
N THR A 73 -14.66 6.69 6.88
CA THR A 73 -14.70 5.29 6.44
C THR A 73 -13.72 5.03 5.29
N SER A 74 -13.62 5.95 4.32
CA SER A 74 -12.65 5.85 3.23
C SER A 74 -11.21 5.96 3.76
N ILE A 75 -10.95 6.90 4.66
CA ILE A 75 -9.65 7.08 5.32
C ILE A 75 -9.23 5.82 6.07
N ASN A 76 -10.11 5.22 6.86
CA ASN A 76 -9.82 3.98 7.57
C ASN A 76 -9.41 2.86 6.61
N ARG A 77 -10.12 2.72 5.48
CA ARG A 77 -9.76 1.73 4.45
C ARG A 77 -8.38 2.02 3.85
N HIS A 78 -8.03 3.28 3.63
CA HIS A 78 -6.70 3.67 3.16
C HIS A 78 -5.61 3.32 4.18
N ILE A 79 -5.85 3.60 5.46
CA ILE A 79 -4.94 3.24 6.56
C ILE A 79 -4.71 1.72 6.59
N TRP A 80 -5.77 0.92 6.51
CA TRP A 80 -5.63 -0.54 6.48
C TRP A 80 -4.84 -1.04 5.27
N ALA A 81 -5.08 -0.47 4.10
CA ALA A 81 -4.34 -0.81 2.90
C ALA A 81 -2.83 -0.49 3.05
N LEU A 82 -2.50 0.68 3.59
CA LEU A 82 -1.10 1.07 3.82
C LEU A 82 -0.43 0.19 4.88
N LYS A 83 -1.14 -0.17 5.95
CA LYS A 83 -0.61 -1.12 6.96
C LYS A 83 -0.25 -2.46 6.33
N SER A 84 -1.15 -3.06 5.56
CA SER A 84 -0.88 -4.32 4.84
C SER A 84 0.28 -4.17 3.86
N TYR A 85 0.36 -3.05 3.16
CA TYR A 85 1.44 -2.77 2.21
C TYR A 85 2.82 -2.65 2.90
N PHE A 86 2.89 -2.00 4.07
CA PHE A 86 4.14 -1.96 4.83
C PHE A 86 4.55 -3.33 5.39
N ARG A 87 3.59 -4.18 5.80
CA ARG A 87 3.89 -5.57 6.18
C ARG A 87 4.46 -6.36 5.03
N PHE A 88 3.76 -6.35 3.89
CA PHE A 88 4.24 -6.93 2.63
C PHE A 88 5.68 -6.49 2.31
N ARG A 89 5.97 -5.20 2.48
CA ARG A 89 7.30 -4.66 2.22
C ARG A 89 8.37 -5.07 3.21
N ILE A 90 8.04 -5.37 4.46
CA ILE A 90 8.99 -5.88 5.46
C ILE A 90 9.25 -7.36 5.16
N GLU A 91 8.18 -8.15 5.04
CA GLU A 91 8.23 -9.60 4.80
C GLU A 91 8.85 -9.93 3.44
N GLY A 92 8.51 -9.17 2.39
CA GLY A 92 9.06 -9.33 1.05
C GLY A 92 10.50 -8.84 0.88
N LYS A 93 11.02 -8.04 1.82
CA LYS A 93 12.43 -7.60 1.83
C LYS A 93 13.33 -8.42 2.75
N GLY A 94 12.80 -9.41 3.48
CA GLY A 94 13.59 -10.28 4.35
C GLY A 94 14.41 -9.52 5.40
N LEU A 95 13.82 -8.49 6.02
CA LEU A 95 14.38 -7.79 7.18
C LEU A 95 13.62 -8.17 8.45
#